data_AF-A0AAU9KP48-F1
#
_entry.id   AF-A0AAU9KP48-F1
#
_cell.length_a   1.000
_cell.length_b   1.000
_cell.length_c   1.000
_cell.angle_alpha   90.00
_cell.angle_beta   90.00
_cell.angle_gamma   90.00
#
_symmetry.space_group_name_H-M   'P 1'
#
loop_
_entity.id
_entity.type
_entity.pdbx_description
1 polymer ?
#
loop_
_entity_poly.entity_id
_entity_poly.type
_entity_poly.pdbx_seq_one_letter_code
_entity_poly.pdbx_strand_id
1 'polypeptide(L)'
;MNKPYVLLYFDVNKTIIMHDQVQNKTLPHVLNDLLTEHALGRIDGESHQVWNWNGEKALDTTREKNSVNCVSYGNFLRAQFPIPDDPNVAKKNKHMRKMLRQEFTTKGSPGQGLTSQHHALLQHILLPDTAASEAQLENVGLGKSSYCFIVPAFFKLLQYLQRHEMSFNLIFRTFGDDLHSVANEFNSFCEGRHPCFPLAKPMDGSDGGIDRRIHLDNISNGKMPQFGTFLRAEGTTALIMGTFKQPKLVDTVDPLTFYASQTDSIRIIQGLPKIHTFLARYWRQSQATLALRDFYPHWFINKEDATAGKLLTLDPTDEAENVHAIFSMTTSCHMTRIL
;
A
#
# COMPACT_ATOMS: atom_id res chain seq x y z
N MET A 1 -9.71 -25.36 20.69
CA MET A 1 -10.14 -24.19 19.89
C MET A 1 -9.05 -23.92 18.86
N ASN A 2 -9.39 -23.71 17.59
CA ASN A 2 -8.38 -23.36 16.56
C ASN A 2 -7.72 -22.02 16.91
N LYS A 3 -6.38 -21.96 16.89
CA LYS A 3 -5.64 -20.71 17.10
C LYS A 3 -6.03 -19.69 16.00
N PRO A 4 -6.26 -18.41 16.33
CA PRO A 4 -6.58 -17.40 15.34
C PRO A 4 -5.50 -17.32 14.26
N TYR A 5 -5.93 -17.20 13.01
CA TYR A 5 -5.06 -17.02 11.85
C TYR A 5 -5.34 -15.69 11.19
N VAL A 6 -4.30 -14.93 10.85
CA VAL A 6 -4.47 -13.58 10.29
C VAL A 6 -3.96 -13.51 8.84
N LEU A 7 -4.76 -12.93 7.95
CA LEU A 7 -4.33 -12.55 6.61
C LEU A 7 -4.02 -11.05 6.61
N LEU A 8 -2.74 -10.69 6.54
CA LEU A 8 -2.32 -9.29 6.56
C LEU A 8 -2.07 -8.79 5.14
N TYR A 9 -3.00 -7.99 4.63
CA TYR A 9 -2.88 -7.36 3.32
C TYR A 9 -2.38 -5.93 3.50
N PHE A 10 -1.22 -5.65 2.89
CA PHE A 10 -0.66 -4.32 2.86
C PHE A 10 -0.60 -3.79 1.44
N ASP A 11 -1.24 -2.65 1.23
CA ASP A 11 -0.83 -1.73 0.18
C ASP A 11 0.61 -1.29 0.43
N VAL A 12 1.46 -1.26 -0.59
CA VAL A 12 2.85 -0.83 -0.44
C VAL A 12 2.92 0.68 -0.36
N ASN A 13 2.41 1.37 -1.38
CA ASN A 13 2.56 2.82 -1.52
C ASN A 13 1.69 3.56 -0.49
N LYS A 14 2.25 4.59 0.13
CA LYS A 14 1.65 5.46 1.17
C LYS A 14 1.20 4.73 2.44
N THR A 15 1.41 3.42 2.55
CA THR A 15 1.14 2.62 3.74
C THR A 15 2.43 2.06 4.34
N ILE A 16 3.16 1.25 3.57
CA ILE A 16 4.45 0.69 4.00
C ILE A 16 5.59 1.62 3.61
N ILE A 17 5.54 2.22 2.42
CA ILE A 17 6.53 3.20 1.97
C ILE A 17 5.85 4.56 1.77
N MET A 18 6.45 5.63 2.29
CA MET A 18 5.91 7.00 2.14
C MET A 18 6.48 7.68 0.88
N HIS A 19 6.40 6.95 -0.23
CA HIS A 19 6.93 7.35 -1.53
C HIS A 19 5.96 6.98 -2.67
N ASP A 20 5.94 7.82 -3.70
CA ASP A 20 5.11 7.64 -4.88
C ASP A 20 5.89 8.13 -6.12
N GLN A 21 6.70 7.23 -6.69
CA GLN A 21 7.52 7.51 -7.89
C GLN A 21 6.65 7.85 -9.10
N VAL A 22 5.53 7.14 -9.25
CA VAL A 22 4.59 7.32 -10.37
C VAL A 22 4.05 8.76 -10.39
N GLN A 23 3.78 9.36 -9.23
CA GLN A 23 3.31 10.74 -9.13
C GLN A 23 4.43 11.77 -9.00
N ASN A 24 5.70 11.35 -9.01
CA ASN A 24 6.89 12.18 -8.76
C ASN A 24 6.74 13.00 -7.46
N LYS A 25 6.40 12.32 -6.35
CA LYS A 25 6.22 12.93 -5.04
C LYS A 25 7.32 12.50 -4.09
N THR A 26 8.02 13.48 -3.52
CA THR A 26 8.95 13.29 -2.41
C THR A 26 8.19 13.00 -1.11
N LEU A 27 8.90 12.48 -0.10
CA LEU A 27 8.33 12.22 1.23
C LEU A 27 7.61 13.46 1.83
N PRO A 28 8.20 14.67 1.84
CA PRO A 28 7.49 15.88 2.30
C PRO A 28 6.16 16.12 1.60
N HIS A 29 6.08 15.87 0.29
CA HIS A 29 4.84 16.00 -0.48
C HIS A 29 3.78 14.96 -0.07
N VAL A 30 4.19 13.72 0.17
CA VAL A 30 3.29 12.65 0.61
C VAL A 30 2.73 12.96 2.00
N LEU A 31 3.54 13.50 2.91
CA LEU A 31 3.07 13.90 4.24
C LEU A 31 2.11 15.10 4.18
N ASN A 32 2.33 16.04 3.28
CA ASN A 32 1.36 17.11 3.06
C ASN A 32 0.05 16.57 2.48
N ASP A 33 0.10 15.67 1.51
CA ASP A 33 -1.10 14.99 0.99
C ASP A 33 -1.88 14.32 2.12
N LEU A 34 -1.21 13.61 3.04
CA LEU A 34 -1.83 12.99 4.21
C LEU A 34 -2.52 14.05 5.08
N LEU A 35 -1.81 15.13 5.43
CA LEU A 35 -2.39 16.22 6.22
C LEU A 35 -3.60 16.84 5.52
N THR A 36 -3.62 16.97 4.19
CA THR A 36 -4.78 17.55 3.49
C THR A 36 -6.05 16.71 3.63
N GLU A 37 -5.94 15.39 3.77
CA GLU A 37 -7.11 14.50 3.94
C GLU A 37 -7.67 14.54 5.36
N HIS A 38 -6.83 14.89 6.34
CA HIS A 38 -7.16 14.85 7.77
C HIS A 38 -7.36 16.23 8.41
N ALA A 39 -6.81 17.29 7.83
CA ALA A 39 -6.99 18.66 8.30
C ALA A 39 -8.39 19.15 8.00
N LEU A 40 -9.14 19.51 9.05
CA LEU A 40 -10.51 20.01 8.96
C LEU A 40 -10.55 21.54 9.01
N GLY A 41 -11.49 22.12 8.27
CA GLY A 41 -11.68 23.56 8.22
C GLY A 41 -13.08 23.93 7.75
N ARG A 42 -13.40 25.22 7.86
CA ARG A 42 -14.66 25.79 7.41
C ARG A 42 -14.48 26.44 6.05
N ILE A 43 -15.54 26.48 5.26
CA ILE A 43 -15.56 27.19 3.99
C ILE A 43 -16.29 28.51 4.21
N ASP A 44 -15.62 29.62 3.96
CA ASP A 44 -16.21 30.95 4.02
C ASP A 44 -16.31 31.57 2.62
N GLY A 45 -17.33 32.40 2.40
CA GLY A 45 -17.54 33.15 1.15
C GLY A 45 -18.48 32.45 0.15
N GLU A 46 -19.49 33.19 -0.34
CA GLU A 46 -20.48 32.68 -1.31
C GLU A 46 -19.94 32.61 -2.74
N SER A 47 -19.13 33.59 -3.16
CA SER A 47 -18.61 33.73 -4.53
C SER A 47 -17.14 33.30 -4.68
N HIS A 48 -16.34 33.45 -3.62
CA HIS A 48 -14.95 32.98 -3.55
C HIS A 48 -14.78 32.14 -2.30
N GLN A 49 -15.09 30.84 -2.42
CA GLN A 49 -14.96 29.90 -1.32
C GLN A 49 -13.49 29.82 -0.87
N VAL A 50 -13.24 30.18 0.38
CA VAL A 50 -11.95 30.07 1.05
C VAL A 50 -12.06 29.03 2.15
N TRP A 51 -11.13 28.07 2.14
CA TRP A 51 -11.03 27.11 3.23
C TRP A 51 -10.14 27.66 4.34
N ASN A 52 -10.69 27.71 5.55
CA ASN A 52 -10.01 28.18 6.75
C ASN A 52 -9.84 27.01 7.73
N TRP A 53 -8.59 26.66 8.02
CA TRP A 53 -8.26 25.62 9.00
C TRP A 53 -8.88 25.93 10.35
N ASN A 54 -9.44 24.92 11.01
CA ASN A 54 -10.12 25.09 12.30
C ASN A 54 -9.18 25.25 13.51
N GLY A 55 -7.85 25.25 13.29
CA GLY A 55 -6.84 25.38 14.34
C GLY A 55 -6.46 24.06 15.02
N GLU A 56 -7.03 22.94 14.58
CA GLU A 56 -6.94 21.67 15.29
C GLU A 56 -5.93 20.70 14.67
N LYS A 57 -5.37 19.83 15.51
CA LYS A 57 -4.45 18.79 15.04
C LYS A 57 -5.13 17.89 14.01
N ALA A 58 -4.49 17.72 12.86
CA ALA A 58 -5.05 16.95 11.76
C ALA A 58 -5.17 15.45 12.11
N LEU A 59 -4.19 14.92 12.84
CA LEU A 59 -4.08 13.47 13.13
C LEU A 59 -4.61 13.07 14.51
N ASP A 60 -5.40 13.91 15.17
CA ASP A 60 -6.02 13.57 16.45
C ASP A 60 -7.25 12.67 16.23
N THR A 61 -7.09 11.38 16.50
CA THR A 61 -8.13 10.34 16.29
C THR A 61 -9.16 10.26 17.41
N THR A 62 -9.01 11.04 18.49
CA THR A 62 -9.91 10.98 19.66
C THR A 62 -11.21 11.76 19.47
N ARG A 63 -11.38 12.42 18.32
CA ARG A 63 -12.51 13.32 18.08
C ARG A 63 -13.69 12.61 17.45
N GLU A 64 -14.86 12.83 18.03
CA GLU A 64 -16.11 12.67 17.30
C GLU A 64 -16.05 13.56 16.05
N LYS A 65 -16.32 12.98 14.87
CA LYS A 65 -16.47 13.67 13.57
C LYS A 65 -17.67 14.64 13.53
N ASN A 66 -18.12 15.13 14.69
CA ASN A 66 -19.34 15.90 14.90
C ASN A 66 -19.08 17.42 14.94
N SER A 67 -17.98 17.91 14.36
CA SER A 67 -17.90 19.35 14.06
C SER A 67 -18.79 19.64 12.84
N VAL A 68 -20.06 19.94 13.10
CA VAL A 68 -21.04 20.37 12.10
C VAL A 68 -20.39 21.46 11.21
N ASN A 69 -20.40 21.26 9.89
CA ASN A 69 -19.86 22.15 8.84
C ASN A 69 -18.33 22.23 8.65
N CYS A 70 -17.56 21.24 9.10
CA CYS A 70 -16.15 21.15 8.69
C CYS A 70 -15.93 20.19 7.50
N VAL A 71 -15.05 20.56 6.57
CA VAL A 71 -14.60 19.70 5.47
C VAL A 71 -13.09 19.57 5.51
N SER A 72 -12.56 18.44 5.03
CA SER A 72 -11.11 18.32 4.85
C SER A 72 -10.63 19.22 3.70
N TYR A 73 -9.39 19.70 3.77
CA TYR A 73 -8.82 20.49 2.68
C TYR A 73 -8.81 19.71 1.35
N GLY A 74 -8.54 18.41 1.41
CA GLY A 74 -8.63 17.51 0.25
C GLY A 74 -10.03 17.47 -0.37
N ASN A 75 -11.09 17.40 0.44
CA ASN A 75 -12.47 17.46 -0.04
C ASN A 75 -12.81 18.83 -0.64
N PHE A 76 -12.37 19.91 0.00
CA PHE A 76 -12.52 21.26 -0.53
C PHE A 76 -11.88 21.39 -1.92
N LEU A 77 -10.63 20.93 -2.10
CA LEU A 77 -9.96 20.96 -3.40
C LEU A 77 -10.66 20.09 -4.45
N ARG A 78 -11.26 18.96 -4.05
CA ARG A 78 -12.06 18.12 -4.95
C ARG A 78 -13.29 18.87 -5.48
N ALA A 79 -13.98 19.60 -4.61
CA ALA A 79 -15.14 20.41 -4.98
C ALA A 79 -14.74 21.64 -5.82
N GLN A 80 -13.67 22.34 -5.44
CA GLN A 80 -13.19 23.55 -6.13
C GLN A 80 -12.66 23.26 -7.54
N PHE A 81 -12.03 22.10 -7.74
CA PHE A 81 -11.40 21.73 -9.01
C PHE A 81 -11.92 20.37 -9.50
N PRO A 82 -13.20 20.21 -9.91
CA PRO A 82 -13.77 18.92 -10.31
C PRO A 82 -13.01 18.29 -11.49
N ILE A 83 -13.15 16.98 -11.72
CA ILE A 83 -12.56 16.33 -12.91
C ILE A 83 -13.69 16.15 -13.94
N PRO A 84 -13.83 17.04 -14.93
CA PRO A 84 -14.83 16.90 -15.98
C PRO A 84 -14.39 15.91 -17.06
N ASP A 85 -15.27 15.60 -18.01
CA ASP A 85 -14.95 14.73 -19.15
C ASP A 85 -13.98 15.38 -20.15
N ASP A 86 -13.89 16.71 -20.21
CA ASP A 86 -12.89 17.41 -21.03
C ASP A 86 -11.46 17.08 -20.53
N PRO A 87 -10.63 16.40 -21.34
CA PRO A 87 -9.30 15.97 -20.92
C PRO A 87 -8.35 17.12 -20.56
N ASN A 88 -8.48 18.28 -21.22
CA ASN A 88 -7.62 19.44 -20.97
C ASN A 88 -7.96 20.08 -19.62
N VAL A 89 -9.25 20.25 -19.34
CA VAL A 89 -9.71 20.79 -18.05
C VAL A 89 -9.42 19.79 -16.92
N ALA A 90 -9.65 18.50 -17.14
CA ALA A 90 -9.30 17.43 -16.20
C ALA A 90 -7.81 17.46 -15.83
N LYS A 91 -6.94 17.58 -16.84
CA LYS A 91 -5.49 17.68 -16.63
C LYS A 91 -5.11 18.92 -15.83
N LYS A 92 -5.69 20.08 -16.17
CA LYS A 92 -5.45 21.35 -15.45
C LYS A 92 -5.90 21.26 -13.98
N ASN A 93 -7.10 20.73 -13.73
CA ASN A 93 -7.65 20.60 -12.38
C ASN A 93 -6.86 19.57 -11.55
N LYS A 94 -6.45 18.44 -12.13
CA LYS A 94 -5.57 17.46 -11.48
C LYS A 94 -4.21 18.09 -11.12
N HIS A 95 -3.65 18.91 -12.01
CA HIS A 95 -2.40 19.64 -11.74
C HIS A 95 -2.57 20.66 -10.61
N MET A 96 -3.65 21.45 -10.61
CA MET A 96 -3.92 22.43 -9.56
C MET A 96 -4.12 21.77 -8.19
N ARG A 97 -4.91 20.69 -8.10
CA ARG A 97 -5.05 19.90 -6.88
C ARG A 97 -3.69 19.39 -6.38
N LYS A 98 -2.84 18.91 -7.28
CA LYS A 98 -1.50 18.41 -6.93
C LYS A 98 -0.64 19.52 -6.32
N MET A 99 -0.54 20.67 -6.98
CA MET A 99 0.27 21.80 -6.50
C MET A 99 -0.17 22.27 -5.11
N LEU A 100 -1.48 22.54 -4.94
CA LEU A 100 -2.02 23.05 -3.68
C LEU A 100 -1.85 22.07 -2.51
N ARG A 101 -1.94 20.76 -2.77
CA ARG A 101 -1.68 19.75 -1.73
C ARG A 101 -0.20 19.69 -1.39
N GLN A 102 0.70 19.77 -2.37
CA GLN A 102 2.15 19.74 -2.13
C GLN A 102 2.63 20.91 -1.27
N GLU A 103 2.02 22.08 -1.42
CA GLU A 103 2.39 23.32 -0.73
C GLU A 103 1.55 23.59 0.54
N PHE A 104 0.67 22.66 0.94
CA PHE A 104 -0.37 22.90 1.95
C PHE A 104 0.13 23.55 3.26
N THR A 105 1.31 23.13 3.76
CA THR A 105 1.89 23.60 5.03
C THR A 105 2.98 24.66 4.85
N THR A 106 3.16 25.18 3.64
CA THR A 106 4.10 26.29 3.38
C THR A 106 3.56 27.62 3.90
N LYS A 107 4.44 28.61 4.08
CA LYS A 107 4.07 29.93 4.59
C LYS A 107 3.04 30.60 3.68
N GLY A 108 1.94 31.06 4.25
CA GLY A 108 0.84 31.70 3.51
C GLY A 108 -0.18 30.73 2.91
N SER A 109 0.07 29.42 2.96
CA SER A 109 -0.90 28.41 2.52
C SER A 109 -1.95 28.11 3.60
N PRO A 110 -3.12 27.58 3.22
CA PRO A 110 -4.23 27.37 4.16
C PRO A 110 -3.91 26.45 5.34
N GLY A 111 -2.94 25.54 5.17
CA GLY A 111 -2.46 24.62 6.20
C GLY A 111 -1.22 25.10 6.95
N GLN A 112 -0.78 26.36 6.85
CA GLN A 112 0.46 26.82 7.48
C GLN A 112 0.53 26.55 9.00
N GLY A 113 -0.60 26.51 9.69
CA GLY A 113 -0.61 26.23 11.13
C GLY A 113 -0.29 24.77 11.47
N LEU A 114 -0.27 23.88 10.47
CA LEU A 114 0.12 22.47 10.58
C LEU A 114 1.59 22.21 10.25
N THR A 115 2.40 23.25 9.98
CA THR A 115 3.83 23.08 9.68
C THR A 115 4.56 22.29 10.77
N SER A 116 4.26 22.51 12.05
CA SER A 116 4.88 21.76 13.16
C SER A 116 4.53 20.26 13.14
N GLN A 117 3.29 19.91 12.79
CA GLN A 117 2.86 18.52 12.63
C GLN A 117 3.52 17.87 11.42
N HIS A 118 3.67 18.60 10.30
CA HIS A 118 4.41 18.12 9.14
C HIS A 118 5.86 17.79 9.48
N HIS A 119 6.55 18.69 10.21
CA HIS A 119 7.90 18.44 10.70
C HIS A 119 7.96 17.25 11.66
N ALA A 120 7.01 17.14 12.60
CA ALA A 120 6.96 16.00 13.52
C ALA A 120 6.81 14.66 12.77
N LEU A 121 5.99 14.62 11.72
CA LEU A 121 5.86 13.42 10.87
C LEU A 121 7.17 13.08 10.15
N LEU A 122 7.89 14.08 9.62
CA LEU A 122 9.21 13.86 9.03
C LEU A 122 10.18 13.27 10.06
N GLN A 123 10.20 13.79 11.29
CA GLN A 123 11.05 13.29 12.37
C GLN A 123 10.75 11.82 12.71
N HIS A 124 9.49 11.40 12.64
CA HIS A 124 9.12 9.99 12.90
C HIS A 124 9.57 9.01 11.82
N ILE A 125 9.89 9.48 10.61
CA ILE A 125 10.35 8.65 9.49
C ILE A 125 11.86 8.83 9.26
N LEU A 126 12.53 9.75 9.97
CA LEU A 126 13.98 9.85 9.92
C LEU A 126 14.63 8.51 10.25
N LEU A 127 15.67 8.19 9.50
CA LEU A 127 16.51 7.05 9.80
C LEU A 127 17.16 7.28 11.17
N PRO A 128 17.00 6.36 12.15
CA PRO A 128 17.67 6.47 13.43
C PRO A 128 19.19 6.55 13.25
N ASP A 129 19.86 7.26 14.16
CA ASP A 129 21.32 7.24 14.21
C ASP A 129 21.78 5.83 14.63
N THR A 130 22.69 5.25 13.85
CA THR A 130 23.18 3.88 14.07
C THR A 130 24.68 3.81 13.81
N ALA A 131 25.35 2.82 14.40
CA ALA A 131 26.76 2.56 14.13
C ALA A 131 27.03 1.92 12.74
N ALA A 132 26.01 1.84 11.86
CA ALA A 132 26.16 1.25 10.54
C ALA A 132 26.95 2.18 9.61
N SER A 133 27.91 1.61 8.88
CA SER A 133 28.62 2.30 7.81
C SER A 133 27.72 2.62 6.62
N GLU A 134 28.10 3.59 5.80
CA GLU A 134 27.41 3.94 4.55
C GLU A 134 27.25 2.71 3.63
N ALA A 135 28.27 1.86 3.54
CA ALA A 135 28.20 0.62 2.75
C ALA A 135 27.15 -0.37 3.30
N GLN A 136 27.01 -0.47 4.62
CA GLN A 136 25.95 -1.30 5.23
C GLN A 136 24.57 -0.72 4.94
N LEU A 137 24.40 0.59 5.00
CA LEU A 137 23.15 1.27 4.65
C LEU A 137 22.81 1.09 3.17
N GLU A 138 23.79 1.20 2.27
CA GLU A 138 23.61 0.98 0.83
C GLU A 138 23.15 -0.45 0.52
N ASN A 139 23.79 -1.45 1.15
CA ASN A 139 23.45 -2.87 0.97
C ASN A 139 22.00 -3.19 1.35
N VAL A 140 21.42 -2.49 2.32
CA VAL A 140 20.02 -2.68 2.73
C VAL A 140 19.04 -1.71 2.05
N GLY A 141 19.53 -0.90 1.10
CA GLY A 141 18.70 0.04 0.33
C GLY A 141 18.44 1.39 1.02
N LEU A 142 19.11 1.68 2.12
CA LEU A 142 18.94 2.89 2.93
C LEU A 142 19.98 3.99 2.65
N GLY A 143 21.01 3.72 1.83
CA GLY A 143 22.09 4.69 1.55
C GLY A 143 21.70 5.94 0.74
N LYS A 144 20.48 6.00 0.19
CA LYS A 144 20.05 7.09 -0.73
C LYS A 144 19.25 8.21 -0.05
N SER A 145 18.89 8.05 1.21
CA SER A 145 17.93 8.92 1.90
C SER A 145 18.23 8.98 3.39
N SER A 146 18.04 10.15 4.01
CA SER A 146 18.09 10.31 5.48
C SER A 146 16.83 9.79 6.19
N TYR A 147 15.88 9.25 5.43
CA TYR A 147 14.59 8.75 5.91
C TYR A 147 14.49 7.25 5.67
N CYS A 148 13.79 6.55 6.57
CA CYS A 148 13.43 5.15 6.41
C CYS A 148 12.63 4.96 5.12
N PHE A 149 12.96 3.92 4.34
CA PHE A 149 12.22 3.60 3.12
C PHE A 149 10.90 2.89 3.47
N ILE A 150 10.96 1.83 4.29
CA ILE A 150 9.80 1.24 4.96
C ILE A 150 9.50 1.97 6.27
N VAL A 151 8.22 2.26 6.54
CA VAL A 151 7.80 2.96 7.76
C VAL A 151 8.13 2.16 9.02
N PRO A 152 8.71 2.77 10.07
CA PRO A 152 9.10 2.08 11.30
C PRO A 152 7.97 1.28 11.98
N ALA A 153 6.73 1.75 11.87
CA ALA A 153 5.56 1.10 12.46
C ALA A 153 5.33 -0.33 11.90
N PHE A 154 5.71 -0.56 10.63
CA PHE A 154 5.57 -1.88 10.00
C PHE A 154 6.51 -2.91 10.65
N PHE A 155 7.79 -2.56 10.85
CA PHE A 155 8.73 -3.44 11.54
C PHE A 155 8.33 -3.71 12.99
N LYS A 156 7.86 -2.68 13.71
CA LYS A 156 7.36 -2.82 15.08
C LYS A 156 6.17 -3.77 15.17
N LEU A 157 5.26 -3.72 14.19
CA LEU A 157 4.16 -4.68 14.08
C LEU A 157 4.69 -6.11 13.92
N LEU A 158 5.63 -6.37 13.02
CA LEU A 158 6.14 -7.73 12.83
C LEU A 158 6.90 -8.25 14.05
N GLN A 159 7.69 -7.40 14.71
CA GLN A 159 8.32 -7.73 15.99
C GLN A 159 7.26 -8.06 17.07
N TYR A 160 6.12 -7.35 17.07
CA TYR A 160 5.01 -7.67 17.97
C TYR A 160 4.40 -9.02 17.63
N LEU A 161 4.09 -9.30 16.37
CA LEU A 161 3.51 -10.57 15.93
C LEU A 161 4.43 -11.76 16.24
N GLN A 162 5.76 -11.58 16.07
CA GLN A 162 6.75 -12.59 16.42
C GLN A 162 6.78 -12.90 17.92
N ARG A 163 6.83 -11.85 18.75
CA ARG A 163 6.86 -11.99 20.21
C ARG A 163 5.61 -12.70 20.77
N HIS A 164 4.49 -12.57 20.08
CA HIS A 164 3.22 -13.22 20.45
C HIS A 164 2.96 -14.51 19.65
N GLU A 165 3.94 -14.98 18.89
CA GLU A 165 3.89 -16.21 18.08
C GLU A 165 2.60 -16.30 17.24
N MET A 166 2.17 -15.17 16.66
CA MET A 166 0.93 -15.13 15.88
C MET A 166 1.11 -15.87 14.55
N SER A 167 0.08 -16.61 14.15
CA SER A 167 0.04 -17.29 12.85
C SER A 167 -0.58 -16.37 11.79
N PHE A 168 0.17 -16.06 10.72
CA PHE A 168 -0.33 -15.14 9.69
C PHE A 168 0.28 -15.36 8.30
N ASN A 169 -0.45 -14.98 7.26
CA ASN A 169 0.12 -14.68 5.93
C ASN A 169 0.40 -13.17 5.84
N LEU A 170 1.44 -12.81 5.11
CA LEU A 170 1.78 -11.43 4.82
C LEU A 170 1.69 -11.19 3.31
N ILE A 171 0.87 -10.25 2.86
CA ILE A 171 0.55 -10.07 1.43
C ILE A 171 0.80 -8.61 1.05
N PHE A 172 1.92 -8.36 0.38
CA PHE A 172 2.28 -7.06 -0.16
C PHE A 172 1.61 -6.83 -1.50
N ARG A 173 1.04 -5.63 -1.69
CA ARG A 173 0.29 -5.28 -2.91
C ARG A 173 0.65 -3.91 -3.43
N THR A 174 0.92 -3.79 -4.71
CA THR A 174 1.13 -2.49 -5.38
C THR A 174 0.60 -2.49 -6.81
N PHE A 175 0.25 -1.33 -7.35
CA PHE A 175 0.08 -1.16 -8.80
C PHE A 175 1.44 -0.94 -9.51
N GLY A 176 2.43 -0.42 -8.77
CA GLY A 176 3.76 -0.04 -9.26
C GLY A 176 4.76 -1.19 -9.33
N ASP A 177 6.04 -0.84 -9.27
CA ASP A 177 7.20 -1.72 -9.37
C ASP A 177 8.08 -1.69 -8.10
N ASP A 178 7.58 -1.11 -7.01
CA ASP A 178 8.31 -0.92 -5.75
C ASP A 178 8.67 -2.24 -5.01
N LEU A 179 8.08 -3.38 -5.41
CA LEU A 179 8.22 -4.66 -4.69
C LEU A 179 9.66 -5.15 -4.58
N HIS A 180 10.52 -4.90 -5.57
CA HIS A 180 11.95 -5.27 -5.49
C HIS A 180 12.68 -4.47 -4.41
N SER A 181 12.42 -3.16 -4.33
CA SER A 181 13.03 -2.29 -3.31
C SER A 181 12.52 -2.65 -1.92
N VAL A 182 11.21 -2.92 -1.79
CA VAL A 182 10.60 -3.39 -0.53
C VAL A 182 11.21 -4.72 -0.11
N ALA A 183 11.36 -5.68 -1.04
CA ALA A 183 11.99 -6.97 -0.76
C ALA A 183 13.44 -6.81 -0.28
N ASN A 184 14.22 -5.88 -0.83
CA ASN A 184 15.61 -5.69 -0.41
C ASN A 184 15.75 -5.28 1.07
N GLU A 185 15.04 -4.23 1.49
CA GLU A 185 15.07 -3.77 2.89
C GLU A 185 14.40 -4.79 3.81
N PHE A 186 13.23 -5.30 3.41
CA PHE A 186 12.45 -6.23 4.22
C PHE A 186 13.15 -7.57 4.44
N ASN A 187 13.79 -8.14 3.41
CA ASN A 187 14.54 -9.39 3.56
C ASN A 187 15.77 -9.19 4.45
N SER A 188 16.43 -8.03 4.36
CA SER A 188 17.53 -7.67 5.27
C SER A 188 17.04 -7.58 6.73
N PHE A 189 15.82 -7.10 6.97
CA PHE A 189 15.17 -7.18 8.28
C PHE A 189 14.91 -8.62 8.72
N CYS A 190 14.31 -9.46 7.88
CA CYS A 190 14.06 -10.87 8.20
C CYS A 190 15.35 -11.64 8.53
N GLU A 191 16.46 -11.34 7.88
CA GLU A 191 17.76 -11.96 8.13
C GLU A 191 18.48 -11.39 9.38
N GLY A 192 17.85 -10.45 10.09
CA GLY A 192 18.45 -9.80 11.26
C GLY A 192 19.58 -8.81 10.92
N ARG A 193 19.74 -8.43 9.65
CA ARG A 193 20.78 -7.52 9.15
C ARG A 193 20.36 -6.05 9.12
N HIS A 194 19.10 -5.74 9.44
CA HIS A 194 18.60 -4.37 9.37
C HIS A 194 19.15 -3.50 10.52
N PRO A 195 19.89 -2.42 10.24
CA PRO A 195 20.67 -1.69 11.25
C PRO A 195 19.81 -0.97 12.29
N CYS A 196 18.61 -0.54 11.91
CA CYS A 196 17.71 0.24 12.78
C CYS A 196 16.65 -0.60 13.52
N PHE A 197 16.40 -1.83 13.08
CA PHE A 197 15.28 -2.65 13.56
C PHE A 197 15.75 -4.07 13.83
N PRO A 198 16.50 -4.30 14.93
CA PRO A 198 17.01 -5.62 15.26
C PRO A 198 15.87 -6.58 15.57
N LEU A 199 16.07 -7.86 15.23
CA LEU A 199 15.18 -8.95 15.59
C LEU A 199 15.75 -9.72 16.77
N ALA A 200 14.86 -10.19 17.66
CA ALA A 200 15.25 -11.13 18.73
C ALA A 200 15.64 -12.50 18.15
N LYS A 201 14.99 -12.89 17.05
CA LYS A 201 15.21 -14.13 16.31
C LYS A 201 15.02 -13.84 14.82
N PRO A 202 15.89 -14.33 13.91
CA PRO A 202 15.67 -14.20 12.48
C PRO A 202 14.29 -14.72 12.05
N MET A 203 13.78 -14.14 10.97
CA MET A 203 12.55 -14.54 10.28
C MET A 203 12.84 -15.06 8.87
N ASP A 204 14.05 -15.57 8.63
CA ASP A 204 14.50 -16.08 7.33
C ASP A 204 14.42 -17.62 7.21
N GLY A 205 13.93 -18.28 8.27
CA GLY A 205 13.79 -19.74 8.37
C GLY A 205 15.08 -20.49 8.69
N SER A 206 16.21 -19.80 8.88
CA SER A 206 17.53 -20.44 9.15
C SER A 206 17.57 -21.27 10.44
N ASP A 207 16.69 -20.95 11.39
CA ASP A 207 16.55 -21.66 12.68
C ASP A 207 15.40 -22.69 12.69
N GLY A 208 14.89 -23.07 11.52
CA GLY A 208 13.74 -23.97 11.37
C GLY A 208 12.38 -23.30 11.58
N GLY A 209 12.35 -21.99 11.83
CA GLY A 209 11.13 -21.18 11.86
C GLY A 209 10.53 -20.91 10.48
N ILE A 210 9.51 -20.05 10.45
CA ILE A 210 8.87 -19.61 9.20
C ILE A 210 9.78 -18.59 8.50
N ASP A 211 10.13 -18.86 7.24
CA ASP A 211 10.76 -17.88 6.35
C ASP A 211 9.71 -16.84 5.89
N ARG A 212 9.91 -15.59 6.30
CA ARG A 212 9.04 -14.45 6.02
C ARG A 212 9.56 -13.59 4.87
N ARG A 213 10.72 -13.91 4.28
CA ARG A 213 11.28 -13.11 3.19
C ARG A 213 10.35 -13.09 1.98
N ILE A 214 10.43 -12.01 1.21
CA ILE A 214 9.78 -11.89 -0.09
C ILE A 214 10.70 -12.56 -1.13
N HIS A 215 10.17 -13.60 -1.78
CA HIS A 215 10.87 -14.35 -2.83
C HIS A 215 10.36 -13.91 -4.21
N LEU A 216 11.18 -13.19 -4.98
CA LEU A 216 10.81 -12.61 -6.29
C LEU A 216 11.43 -13.32 -7.51
N ASP A 217 12.28 -14.31 -7.29
CA ASP A 217 13.01 -14.98 -8.36
C ASP A 217 12.27 -16.22 -8.87
N ASN A 218 12.59 -16.59 -10.12
CA ASN A 218 12.07 -17.80 -10.74
C ASN A 218 12.48 -19.03 -9.94
N ILE A 219 11.50 -19.89 -9.68
CA ILE A 219 11.68 -21.04 -8.82
C ILE A 219 12.54 -22.08 -9.50
N SER A 220 13.68 -22.35 -8.90
CA SER A 220 14.34 -23.65 -9.01
C SER A 220 13.54 -24.70 -8.22
N ASN A 221 13.18 -25.81 -8.88
CA ASN A 221 12.65 -27.05 -8.28
C ASN A 221 11.13 -27.14 -8.01
N GLY A 222 10.27 -26.54 -8.85
CA GLY A 222 8.83 -26.87 -8.89
C GLY A 222 7.99 -26.42 -7.68
N LYS A 223 8.53 -25.58 -6.79
CA LYS A 223 7.74 -24.90 -5.75
C LYS A 223 6.75 -23.91 -6.38
N MET A 224 5.69 -23.55 -5.64
CA MET A 224 4.73 -22.53 -6.08
C MET A 224 5.32 -21.12 -5.90
N PRO A 225 5.21 -20.21 -6.90
CA PRO A 225 5.70 -18.84 -6.74
C PRO A 225 4.96 -18.10 -5.64
N GLN A 226 5.71 -17.28 -4.90
CA GLN A 226 5.17 -16.39 -3.88
C GLN A 226 4.97 -14.95 -4.39
N PHE A 227 5.25 -14.72 -5.68
CA PHE A 227 5.00 -13.45 -6.33
C PHE A 227 4.10 -13.64 -7.55
N GLY A 228 3.40 -12.58 -7.94
CA GLY A 228 2.49 -12.66 -9.06
C GLY A 228 1.79 -11.35 -9.36
N THR A 229 0.79 -11.42 -10.22
CA THR A 229 -0.01 -10.30 -10.64
C THR A 229 -1.49 -10.63 -10.67
N PHE A 230 -2.33 -9.70 -10.26
CA PHE A 230 -3.74 -9.73 -10.62
C PHE A 230 -3.90 -9.36 -12.10
N LEU A 231 -4.93 -9.90 -12.72
CA LEU A 231 -5.46 -9.50 -14.01
C LEU A 231 -6.97 -9.29 -13.82
N ARG A 232 -7.44 -8.14 -14.31
CA ARG A 232 -8.87 -7.81 -14.34
C ARG A 232 -9.26 -7.32 -15.72
N ALA A 233 -10.31 -7.88 -16.25
CA ALA A 233 -10.98 -7.42 -17.46
C ALA A 233 -12.47 -7.71 -17.32
N GLU A 234 -13.27 -7.32 -18.30
CA GLU A 234 -14.67 -7.68 -18.34
C GLU A 234 -14.84 -9.21 -18.31
N GLY A 235 -15.66 -9.71 -17.38
CA GLY A 235 -15.88 -11.15 -17.18
C GLY A 235 -14.68 -11.96 -16.66
N THR A 236 -13.49 -11.38 -16.55
CA THR A 236 -12.27 -12.11 -16.16
C THR A 236 -11.60 -11.48 -14.94
N THR A 237 -11.42 -12.32 -13.92
CA THR A 237 -10.56 -12.03 -12.77
C THR A 237 -9.65 -13.23 -12.56
N ALA A 238 -8.34 -12.99 -12.61
CA ALA A 238 -7.34 -14.02 -12.41
C ALA A 238 -6.18 -13.52 -11.57
N LEU A 239 -5.58 -14.43 -10.82
CA LEU A 239 -4.29 -14.26 -10.16
C LEU A 239 -3.26 -15.10 -10.94
N ILE A 240 -2.22 -14.44 -11.43
CA ILE A 240 -1.15 -15.04 -12.23
C ILE A 240 0.11 -15.09 -11.38
N MET A 241 0.48 -16.26 -10.87
CA MET A 241 1.69 -16.44 -10.06
C MET A 241 2.90 -16.68 -10.96
N GLY A 242 4.07 -16.22 -10.52
CA GLY A 242 5.36 -16.42 -11.20
C GLY A 242 5.75 -15.32 -12.18
N THR A 243 5.00 -14.21 -12.25
CA THR A 243 5.33 -13.08 -13.12
C THR A 243 4.73 -11.77 -12.59
N PHE A 244 5.46 -10.66 -12.77
CA PHE A 244 4.93 -9.30 -12.63
C PHE A 244 4.59 -8.65 -13.97
N LYS A 245 4.84 -9.36 -15.08
CA LYS A 245 4.50 -8.87 -16.42
C LYS A 245 2.99 -8.81 -16.55
N GLN A 246 2.49 -7.69 -17.03
CA GLN A 246 1.08 -7.45 -17.29
C GLN A 246 0.94 -6.91 -18.72
N PRO A 247 -0.21 -7.14 -19.39
CA PRO A 247 -0.50 -6.44 -20.63
C PRO A 247 -0.58 -4.92 -20.37
N LYS A 248 -0.15 -4.10 -21.34
CA LYS A 248 -0.17 -2.63 -21.18
C LYS A 248 -1.57 -2.02 -21.25
N LEU A 249 -2.48 -2.71 -21.93
CA LEU A 249 -3.87 -2.32 -22.14
C LEU A 249 -4.77 -3.46 -21.68
N VAL A 250 -6.03 -3.14 -21.39
CA VAL A 250 -7.04 -4.14 -21.08
C VAL A 250 -7.52 -4.74 -22.41
N ASP A 251 -7.28 -6.03 -22.60
CA ASP A 251 -7.91 -6.81 -23.67
C ASP A 251 -9.26 -7.32 -23.16
N THR A 252 -10.34 -6.97 -23.85
CA THR A 252 -11.71 -7.37 -23.47
C THR A 252 -12.15 -8.68 -24.12
N VAL A 253 -11.38 -9.19 -25.07
CA VAL A 253 -11.73 -10.39 -25.85
C VAL A 253 -11.07 -11.62 -25.23
N ASP A 254 -9.76 -11.59 -25.03
CA ASP A 254 -9.03 -12.67 -24.35
C ASP A 254 -7.83 -12.14 -23.53
N PRO A 255 -8.08 -11.65 -22.31
CA PRO A 255 -7.04 -11.06 -21.47
C PRO A 255 -5.99 -12.09 -20.99
N LEU A 256 -6.26 -13.39 -21.09
CA LEU A 256 -5.33 -14.44 -20.67
C LEU A 256 -4.34 -14.84 -21.78
N THR A 257 -4.63 -14.55 -23.06
CA THR A 257 -3.72 -14.85 -24.18
C THR A 257 -2.33 -14.22 -23.99
N PHE A 258 -2.23 -13.05 -23.33
CA PHE A 258 -0.94 -12.44 -22.97
C PHE A 258 -0.01 -13.37 -22.16
N TYR A 259 -0.59 -14.28 -21.37
CA TYR A 259 0.14 -15.22 -20.52
C TYR A 259 0.33 -16.58 -21.17
N ALA A 260 -0.41 -16.92 -22.23
CA ALA A 260 -0.33 -18.22 -22.91
C ALA A 260 1.06 -18.51 -23.51
N SER A 261 1.82 -17.47 -23.85
CA SER A 261 3.20 -17.56 -24.36
C SER A 261 4.28 -17.49 -23.29
N GLN A 262 3.91 -17.30 -22.02
CA GLN A 262 4.86 -17.27 -20.90
C GLN A 262 5.12 -18.69 -20.40
N THR A 263 6.36 -18.94 -19.99
CA THR A 263 6.96 -20.25 -19.66
C THR A 263 6.13 -21.11 -18.70
N ASP A 264 6.44 -22.42 -18.63
CA ASP A 264 5.84 -23.43 -17.72
C ASP A 264 5.88 -23.07 -16.21
N SER A 265 6.55 -21.97 -15.85
CA SER A 265 6.71 -21.48 -14.48
C SER A 265 5.57 -20.60 -13.98
N ILE A 266 4.59 -20.23 -14.83
CA ILE A 266 3.43 -19.44 -14.38
C ILE A 266 2.24 -20.31 -13.96
N ARG A 267 1.49 -19.85 -12.97
CA ARG A 267 0.23 -20.48 -12.53
C ARG A 267 -0.92 -19.50 -12.62
N ILE A 268 -1.95 -19.86 -13.38
CA ILE A 268 -3.16 -19.05 -13.55
C ILE A 268 -4.26 -19.58 -12.62
N ILE A 269 -4.81 -18.70 -11.78
CA ILE A 269 -5.88 -19.00 -10.84
C ILE A 269 -7.04 -18.06 -11.15
N GLN A 270 -8.06 -18.58 -11.82
CA GLN A 270 -9.18 -17.79 -12.33
C GLN A 270 -10.41 -17.91 -11.43
N GLY A 271 -11.08 -16.79 -11.20
CA GLY A 271 -12.32 -16.70 -10.44
C GLY A 271 -12.08 -16.45 -8.96
N LEU A 272 -12.94 -15.60 -8.40
CA LEU A 272 -12.85 -15.11 -7.02
C LEU A 272 -12.78 -16.23 -5.96
N PRO A 273 -13.60 -17.30 -5.99
CA PRO A 273 -13.53 -18.35 -4.98
C PRO A 273 -12.19 -19.12 -4.99
N LYS A 274 -11.62 -19.35 -6.19
CA LYS A 274 -10.33 -20.05 -6.33
C LYS A 274 -9.19 -19.16 -5.87
N ILE A 275 -9.25 -17.86 -6.16
CA ILE A 275 -8.27 -16.89 -5.68
C ILE A 275 -8.32 -16.78 -4.15
N HIS A 276 -9.51 -16.68 -3.55
CA HIS A 276 -9.68 -16.69 -2.09
C HIS A 276 -9.04 -17.94 -1.49
N THR A 277 -9.45 -19.13 -1.95
CA THR A 277 -8.94 -20.40 -1.44
C THR A 277 -7.43 -20.49 -1.56
N PHE A 278 -6.86 -19.97 -2.65
CA PHE A 278 -5.42 -19.92 -2.82
C PHE A 278 -4.73 -18.98 -1.81
N LEU A 279 -5.20 -17.74 -1.67
CA LEU A 279 -4.56 -16.76 -0.78
C LEU A 279 -4.77 -17.07 0.71
N ALA A 280 -5.95 -17.57 1.08
CA ALA A 280 -6.36 -17.81 2.46
C ALA A 280 -6.00 -19.22 2.95
N ARG A 281 -6.19 -20.26 2.12
CA ARG A 281 -6.10 -21.67 2.55
C ARG A 281 -4.81 -22.36 2.09
N TYR A 282 -4.41 -22.22 0.83
CA TYR A 282 -3.21 -22.91 0.30
C TYR A 282 -1.93 -22.54 1.06
N TRP A 283 -1.76 -21.26 1.42
CA TRP A 283 -0.57 -20.76 2.12
C TRP A 283 -0.65 -20.83 3.65
N ARG A 284 -1.77 -21.31 4.21
CA ARG A 284 -2.03 -21.25 5.66
C ARG A 284 -1.01 -22.00 6.49
N GLN A 285 -0.61 -23.19 6.04
CA GLN A 285 0.33 -24.04 6.77
C GLN A 285 1.76 -23.48 6.73
N SER A 286 2.17 -22.95 5.58
CA SER A 286 3.51 -22.37 5.39
C SER A 286 3.62 -20.91 5.83
N GLN A 287 2.50 -20.24 6.11
CA GLN A 287 2.46 -18.86 6.57
C GLN A 287 3.20 -17.90 5.62
N ALA A 288 2.95 -18.05 4.32
CA ALA A 288 3.79 -17.45 3.30
C ALA A 288 3.71 -15.90 3.29
N THR A 289 4.82 -15.30 2.87
CA THR A 289 4.87 -13.91 2.45
C THR A 289 4.68 -13.85 0.94
N LEU A 290 3.65 -13.13 0.48
CA LEU A 290 3.32 -12.97 -0.94
C LEU A 290 3.56 -11.53 -1.41
N ALA A 291 4.01 -11.37 -2.65
CA ALA A 291 4.21 -10.08 -3.30
C ALA A 291 3.40 -10.01 -4.61
N LEU A 292 2.33 -9.22 -4.62
CA LEU A 292 1.37 -9.20 -5.72
C LEU A 292 1.29 -7.82 -6.37
N ARG A 293 1.34 -7.79 -7.69
CA ARG A 293 1.10 -6.58 -8.47
C ARG A 293 -0.36 -6.51 -8.93
N ASP A 294 -1.04 -5.42 -8.61
CA ASP A 294 -2.40 -5.14 -9.07
C ASP A 294 -2.43 -4.58 -10.49
N PHE A 295 -3.51 -4.81 -11.21
CA PHE A 295 -3.61 -4.48 -12.64
C PHE A 295 -4.05 -3.03 -12.87
N TYR A 296 -3.08 -2.12 -12.98
CA TYR A 296 -3.34 -0.69 -13.15
C TYR A 296 -4.17 -0.34 -14.39
N PRO A 297 -3.95 -0.93 -15.58
CA PRO A 297 -4.75 -0.61 -16.77
C PRO A 297 -6.27 -0.75 -16.54
N HIS A 298 -6.71 -1.79 -15.82
CA HIS A 298 -8.13 -1.95 -15.49
C HIS A 298 -8.65 -0.84 -14.56
N TRP A 299 -7.89 -0.49 -13.53
CA TRP A 299 -8.27 0.60 -12.63
C TRP A 299 -8.32 1.95 -13.37
N PHE A 300 -7.34 2.18 -14.25
CA PHE A 300 -7.25 3.41 -15.05
C PHE A 300 -8.41 3.59 -16.03
N ILE A 301 -8.76 2.57 -16.83
CA ILE A 301 -9.89 2.68 -17.78
C ILE A 301 -11.24 2.90 -17.07
N ASN A 302 -11.35 2.45 -15.82
CA ASN A 302 -12.51 2.67 -14.96
C ASN A 302 -12.39 3.96 -14.13
N LYS A 303 -11.68 4.97 -14.66
CA LYS A 303 -11.54 6.31 -14.07
C LYS A 303 -10.98 6.30 -12.64
N GLU A 304 -10.15 5.31 -12.31
CA GLU A 304 -9.58 5.11 -10.96
C GLU A 304 -10.67 4.95 -9.88
N ASP A 305 -11.85 4.44 -10.25
CA ASP A 305 -12.96 4.19 -9.32
C ASP A 305 -12.59 3.10 -8.29
N ALA A 306 -13.09 3.27 -7.07
CA ALA A 306 -12.79 2.38 -5.95
C ALA A 306 -13.25 0.93 -6.18
N THR A 307 -14.29 0.71 -7.00
CA THR A 307 -14.80 -0.62 -7.37
C THR A 307 -13.90 -1.34 -8.38
N ALA A 308 -13.10 -0.59 -9.13
CA ALA A 308 -12.13 -1.11 -10.09
C ALA A 308 -10.70 -1.21 -9.53
N GLY A 309 -10.51 -0.85 -8.26
CA GLY A 309 -9.24 -0.89 -7.55
C GLY A 309 -8.76 -2.31 -7.19
N LYS A 310 -8.01 -2.40 -6.08
CA LYS A 310 -7.44 -3.66 -5.59
C LYS A 310 -8.55 -4.58 -5.10
N LEU A 311 -8.63 -5.77 -5.69
CA LEU A 311 -9.63 -6.76 -5.31
C LEU A 311 -9.31 -7.36 -3.96
N LEU A 312 -10.29 -7.39 -3.08
CA LEU A 312 -10.20 -8.14 -1.86
C LEU A 312 -11.13 -9.36 -1.90
N THR A 313 -10.56 -10.54 -1.71
CA THR A 313 -11.32 -11.77 -1.58
C THR A 313 -11.56 -12.11 -0.11
N LEU A 314 -12.82 -12.14 0.31
CA LEU A 314 -13.27 -12.61 1.63
C LEU A 314 -14.27 -13.75 1.43
N ASP A 315 -14.36 -14.65 2.41
CA ASP A 315 -15.32 -15.75 2.43
C ASP A 315 -15.98 -15.75 3.82
N PRO A 316 -17.32 -15.70 3.93
CA PRO A 316 -18.01 -15.72 5.22
C PRO A 316 -17.68 -16.96 6.08
N THR A 317 -17.21 -18.05 5.46
CA THR A 317 -16.79 -19.26 6.19
C THR A 317 -15.45 -19.09 6.93
N ASP A 318 -14.68 -18.03 6.62
CA ASP A 318 -13.40 -17.72 7.29
C ASP A 318 -13.58 -17.53 8.81
N GLU A 319 -14.70 -16.93 9.25
CA GLU A 319 -14.99 -16.70 10.68
C GLU A 319 -15.13 -18.04 11.43
N ALA A 320 -15.84 -19.00 10.84
CA ALA A 320 -15.98 -20.35 11.40
C ALA A 320 -14.63 -21.09 11.46
N GLU A 321 -13.69 -20.75 10.59
CA GLU A 321 -12.33 -21.28 10.58
C GLU A 321 -11.34 -20.47 11.47
N ASN A 322 -11.83 -19.43 12.17
CA ASN A 322 -11.04 -18.48 12.96
C ASN A 322 -9.95 -17.76 12.14
N VAL A 323 -10.26 -17.44 10.89
CA VAL A 323 -9.42 -16.68 9.95
C VAL A 323 -9.91 -15.24 9.92
N HIS A 324 -8.99 -14.30 10.15
CA HIS A 324 -9.27 -12.86 10.20
C HIS A 324 -8.44 -12.14 9.17
N ALA A 325 -9.07 -11.36 8.30
CA ALA A 325 -8.34 -10.60 7.30
C ALA A 325 -8.25 -9.12 7.71
N ILE A 326 -7.03 -8.57 7.70
CA ILE A 326 -6.74 -7.18 8.05
C ILE A 326 -6.18 -6.47 6.82
N PHE A 327 -6.68 -5.27 6.57
CA PHE A 327 -6.34 -4.45 5.41
C PHE A 327 -5.72 -3.14 5.84
N SER A 328 -4.51 -2.89 5.37
CA SER A 328 -3.87 -1.58 5.49
C SER A 328 -3.75 -0.98 4.08
N MET A 329 -4.63 -0.06 3.74
CA MET A 329 -4.71 0.59 2.42
C MET A 329 -4.88 2.10 2.56
N THR A 330 -4.22 2.88 1.71
CA THR A 330 -4.35 4.35 1.68
C THR A 330 -5.18 4.88 0.51
N THR A 331 -5.44 4.07 -0.52
CA THR A 331 -6.33 4.44 -1.63
C THR A 331 -7.67 3.72 -1.57
N SER A 332 -8.73 4.42 -1.95
CA SER A 332 -10.10 3.94 -2.06
C SER A 332 -10.17 2.60 -2.81
N CYS A 333 -10.26 1.50 -2.07
CA CYS A 333 -10.73 0.23 -2.59
C CYS A 333 -12.08 -0.03 -1.93
N HIS A 334 -13.13 -0.12 -2.74
CA HIS A 334 -14.39 -0.63 -2.24
C HIS A 334 -14.24 -2.13 -2.07
N MET A 335 -14.60 -2.65 -0.89
CA MET A 335 -14.68 -4.08 -0.66
C MET A 335 -15.77 -4.62 -1.58
N THR A 336 -15.39 -5.26 -2.68
CA THR A 336 -16.34 -6.06 -3.43
C THR A 336 -16.70 -7.24 -2.54
N ARG A 337 -17.89 -7.16 -1.94
CA ARG A 337 -18.56 -8.26 -1.27
C ARG A 337 -18.51 -9.49 -2.18
N ILE A 338 -18.02 -10.60 -1.66
CA ILE A 338 -18.07 -11.90 -2.34
C ILE A 338 -18.97 -12.77 -1.48
N LEU A 339 -19.98 -13.32 -2.14
CA LEU A 339 -21.05 -14.21 -1.68
C LEU A 339 -21.07 -14.58 -0.20
#